data_AF-B4QIB6-F1
#
_entry.id   AF-B4QIB6-F1
#
_cell.length_a   1.000
_cell.length_b   1.000
_cell.length_c   1.000
_cell.angle_alpha   90.00
_cell.angle_beta   90.00
_cell.angle_gamma   90.00
#
_symmetry.space_group_name_H-M   'P 1'
#
loop_
_entity.id
_entity.type
_entity.pdbx_description
1 polymer ?
#
loop_
_entity_poly.entity_id
_entity_poly.type
_entity_poly.pdbx_seq_one_letter_code
_entity_poly.pdbx_strand_id
1 'polypeptide(L)'
;MCSQLFAFLLLLLTAWVTGRSTPQDLDEDCELNSVDTMHDFCCDLHDESPQFSDCQMEWHEKIPYETDEEEQTYMFCTAECSFNSTNFLGRDRRSLNLNEVKEHLESDLVNDADIELLYDTYVKCDKHALSLMPHKGVKQLAKRLSRHGCHPYPGLVLECVANEMILHCPTKRFRQTAQCEETRNHLKQCMQYLKYKS
;
A
#
# COMPACT_ATOMS: atom_id res chain seq x y z
N MET A 1 -23.44 -68.36 -15.80
CA MET A 1 -23.21 -67.94 -17.20
C MET A 1 -23.55 -66.46 -17.31
N CYS A 2 -22.66 -65.70 -17.97
CA CYS A 2 -22.73 -64.27 -18.28
C CYS A 2 -22.71 -63.30 -17.07
N SER A 3 -21.97 -62.20 -17.06
CA SER A 3 -21.02 -61.67 -18.04
C SER A 3 -20.09 -60.69 -17.33
N GLN A 4 -18.81 -60.76 -17.69
CA GLN A 4 -17.83 -59.70 -17.50
C GLN A 4 -18.32 -58.40 -18.15
N LEU A 5 -17.96 -57.25 -17.58
CA LEU A 5 -17.64 -55.95 -18.20
C LEU A 5 -18.09 -54.78 -17.30
N PHE A 6 -17.40 -54.61 -16.16
CA PHE A 6 -17.38 -53.36 -15.40
C PHE A 6 -15.92 -52.92 -15.18
N ALA A 7 -15.17 -52.84 -16.27
CA ALA A 7 -13.76 -52.47 -16.25
C ALA A 7 -13.38 -51.62 -17.47
N PHE A 8 -14.23 -50.67 -17.87
CA PHE A 8 -13.88 -49.65 -18.87
C PHE A 8 -14.80 -48.43 -18.67
N LEU A 9 -14.49 -47.54 -17.71
CA LEU A 9 -14.83 -46.10 -17.79
C LEU A 9 -14.26 -45.30 -16.59
N LEU A 10 -13.00 -45.50 -16.23
CA LEU A 10 -12.33 -44.71 -15.19
C LEU A 10 -10.90 -44.32 -15.59
N LEU A 11 -10.75 -43.80 -16.81
CA LEU A 11 -9.51 -43.14 -17.22
C LEU A 11 -9.88 -41.95 -18.11
N LEU A 12 -9.21 -40.83 -17.83
CA LEU A 12 -9.25 -39.52 -18.50
C LEU A 12 -10.27 -38.53 -17.90
N LEU A 13 -9.83 -37.85 -16.85
CA LEU A 13 -10.00 -36.40 -16.66
C LEU A 13 -9.14 -35.94 -15.46
N THR A 14 -7.83 -36.19 -15.51
CA THR A 14 -6.89 -35.38 -14.70
C THR A 14 -6.68 -34.08 -15.45
N ALA A 15 -7.66 -33.18 -15.35
CA ALA A 15 -7.48 -31.79 -15.71
C ALA A 15 -6.45 -31.21 -14.75
N TRP A 16 -5.20 -31.11 -15.22
CA TRP A 16 -4.23 -30.21 -14.62
C TRP A 16 -4.78 -28.80 -14.79
N VAL A 17 -5.49 -28.32 -13.77
CA VAL A 17 -5.69 -26.88 -13.56
C VAL A 17 -4.32 -26.34 -13.18
N THR A 18 -3.48 -26.13 -14.19
CA THR A 18 -2.43 -25.13 -14.06
C THR A 18 -3.17 -23.81 -14.01
N GLY A 19 -3.48 -23.38 -12.79
CA GLY A 19 -3.88 -22.01 -12.51
C GLY A 19 -2.74 -21.12 -12.99
N ARG A 20 -2.82 -20.69 -14.25
CA ARG A 20 -2.06 -19.56 -14.75
C ARG A 20 -2.72 -18.38 -14.08
N SER A 21 -2.12 -17.87 -13.01
CA SER A 21 -2.44 -16.56 -12.46
C SER A 21 -2.29 -15.58 -13.61
N THR A 22 -3.41 -15.12 -14.16
CA THR A 22 -3.40 -14.04 -15.15
C THR A 22 -2.74 -12.85 -14.48
N PRO A 23 -1.69 -12.23 -15.06
CA PRO A 23 -1.19 -10.97 -14.53
C PRO A 23 -2.38 -10.03 -14.48
N GLN A 24 -2.67 -9.48 -13.31
CA GLN A 24 -3.65 -8.42 -13.14
C GLN A 24 -3.31 -7.34 -14.18
N ASP A 25 -4.25 -7.01 -15.08
CA ASP A 25 -4.00 -6.02 -16.13
C ASP A 25 -3.64 -4.69 -15.46
N LEU A 26 -2.36 -4.31 -15.51
CA LEU A 26 -1.88 -3.06 -14.92
C LEU A 26 -2.54 -1.87 -15.62
N ASP A 27 -3.05 -0.94 -14.81
CA ASP A 27 -3.64 0.31 -15.28
C ASP A 27 -2.88 1.54 -14.73
N GLU A 28 -3.37 2.75 -15.06
CA GLU A 28 -2.78 4.03 -14.60
C GLU A 28 -2.89 4.25 -13.10
N ASP A 29 -3.81 3.55 -12.44
CA ASP A 29 -4.05 3.62 -11.01
C ASP A 29 -3.35 2.46 -10.28
N CYS A 30 -2.44 1.71 -10.92
CA CYS A 30 -1.80 0.53 -10.32
C CYS A 30 -0.99 0.83 -9.04
N GLU A 31 -0.53 2.06 -8.86
CA GLU A 31 0.13 2.51 -7.62
C GLU A 31 -0.86 2.99 -6.54
N LEU A 32 -2.12 3.22 -6.91
CA LEU A 32 -3.21 3.59 -5.99
C LEU A 32 -4.02 2.37 -5.57
N ASN A 33 -4.10 1.39 -6.46
CA ASN A 33 -4.84 0.14 -6.29
C ASN A 33 -3.91 -1.03 -5.98
N SER A 34 -2.64 -0.77 -5.63
CA SER A 34 -1.73 -1.83 -5.18
C SER A 34 -2.32 -2.45 -3.93
N VAL A 35 -2.59 -3.74 -4.02
CA VAL A 35 -3.28 -4.49 -2.97
C VAL A 35 -2.43 -4.43 -1.71
N ASP A 36 -3.01 -3.88 -0.64
CA ASP A 36 -2.57 -4.03 0.74
C ASP A 36 -1.17 -3.50 1.11
N THR A 37 -0.58 -2.65 0.29
CA THR A 37 0.79 -2.11 0.50
C THR A 37 0.93 -1.33 1.81
N MET A 38 -0.14 -0.66 2.26
CA MET A 38 -0.16 0.01 3.58
C MET A 38 -0.29 -0.96 4.77
N HIS A 39 -0.60 -2.23 4.54
CA HIS A 39 -0.62 -3.30 5.55
C HIS A 39 0.58 -4.26 5.40
N ASP A 40 1.21 -4.31 4.22
CA ASP A 40 2.38 -5.13 3.93
C ASP A 40 3.65 -4.54 4.57
N PHE A 41 3.87 -4.89 5.85
CA PHE A 41 5.11 -4.60 6.57
C PHE A 41 6.29 -5.45 6.05
N CYS A 42 6.67 -5.28 4.79
CA CYS A 42 7.74 -6.05 4.14
C CYS A 42 9.14 -5.53 4.43
N CYS A 43 9.26 -4.37 5.07
CA CYS A 43 10.53 -3.79 5.48
C CYS A 43 10.55 -3.54 6.99
N ASP A 44 11.50 -4.18 7.69
CA ASP A 44 11.77 -4.02 9.13
C ASP A 44 12.48 -2.69 9.45
N LEU A 45 12.01 -1.62 8.83
CA LEU A 45 12.34 -0.22 9.11
C LEU A 45 11.11 0.60 9.50
N HIS A 46 9.93 0.03 9.27
CA HIS A 46 8.66 0.65 9.55
C HIS A 46 7.80 -0.36 10.32
N ASP A 47 7.78 -0.22 11.64
CA ASP A 47 6.79 -0.88 12.47
C ASP A 47 5.55 0.02 12.58
N GLU A 48 4.41 -0.58 12.90
CA GLU A 48 3.18 0.15 13.14
C GLU A 48 3.35 1.08 14.36
N SER A 49 3.19 2.39 14.17
CA SER A 49 3.28 3.34 15.28
C SER A 49 2.02 3.26 16.15
N PRO A 50 2.10 3.54 17.47
CA PRO A 50 0.91 3.59 18.33
C PRO A 50 -0.17 4.54 17.81
N GLN A 51 0.25 5.66 17.20
CA GLN A 51 -0.63 6.63 16.56
C GLN A 51 -1.38 6.04 15.37
N PHE A 52 -0.77 5.11 14.65
CA PHE A 52 -1.43 4.40 13.55
C PHE A 52 -2.48 3.43 14.09
N SER A 53 -2.12 2.60 15.08
CA SER A 53 -3.07 1.66 15.70
C SER A 53 -4.26 2.37 16.36
N ASP A 54 -4.03 3.49 17.05
CA ASP A 54 -5.10 4.28 17.66
C ASP A 54 -6.08 4.81 16.60
N CYS A 55 -5.56 5.29 15.47
CA CYS A 55 -6.35 5.77 14.35
C CYS A 55 -7.09 4.63 13.63
N GLN A 56 -6.48 3.46 13.50
CA GLN A 56 -7.15 2.27 12.97
C GLN A 56 -8.38 1.93 13.81
N MET A 57 -8.24 1.88 15.14
CA MET A 57 -9.38 1.64 16.04
C MET A 57 -10.47 2.71 15.89
N GLU A 58 -10.11 3.99 15.79
CA GLU A 58 -11.07 5.07 15.62
C GLU A 58 -11.88 4.94 14.31
N TRP A 59 -11.23 4.54 13.22
CA TRP A 59 -11.88 4.45 11.90
C TRP A 59 -12.60 3.12 11.66
N HIS A 60 -12.24 2.07 12.40
CA HIS A 60 -12.83 0.74 12.27
C HIS A 60 -14.34 0.75 12.51
N GLU A 61 -14.83 1.59 13.42
CA GLU A 61 -16.26 1.71 13.72
C GLU A 61 -17.01 2.62 12.72
N LYS A 62 -16.27 3.40 11.91
CA LYS A 62 -16.83 4.43 11.02
C LYS A 62 -16.95 3.97 9.56
N ILE A 63 -16.14 3.00 9.15
CA ILE A 63 -16.09 2.49 7.78
C ILE A 63 -16.09 0.95 7.85
N PRO A 64 -17.02 0.25 7.18
CA PRO A 64 -17.20 -1.19 7.32
C PRO A 64 -16.18 -2.07 6.56
N TYR A 65 -15.32 -1.48 5.71
CA TYR A 65 -14.21 -2.13 4.98
C TYR A 65 -14.58 -3.46 4.28
N GLU A 66 -15.81 -3.59 3.77
CA GLU A 66 -16.29 -4.82 3.10
C GLU A 66 -15.86 -4.91 1.63
N THR A 67 -15.42 -3.79 1.07
CA THR A 67 -14.98 -3.65 -0.33
C THR A 67 -13.63 -2.97 -0.41
N ASP A 68 -12.86 -3.24 -1.47
CA ASP A 68 -11.56 -2.61 -1.71
C ASP A 68 -11.63 -1.07 -1.68
N GLU A 69 -12.73 -0.47 -2.15
CA GLU A 69 -12.92 0.98 -2.08
C GLU A 69 -13.12 1.48 -0.65
N GLU A 70 -13.82 0.73 0.18
CA GLU A 70 -14.02 1.05 1.60
C GLU A 70 -12.75 0.84 2.40
N GLU A 71 -12.00 -0.23 2.12
CA GLU A 71 -10.69 -0.48 2.71
C GLU A 71 -9.70 0.64 2.36
N GLN A 72 -9.61 1.03 1.09
CA GLN A 72 -8.79 2.18 0.67
C GLN A 72 -9.24 3.48 1.36
N THR A 73 -10.56 3.70 1.48
CA THR A 73 -11.10 4.87 2.19
C THR A 73 -10.71 4.85 3.67
N TYR A 74 -10.83 3.68 4.32
CA TYR A 74 -10.42 3.44 5.70
C TYR A 74 -8.93 3.74 5.89
N MET A 75 -8.05 3.17 5.07
CA MET A 75 -6.60 3.36 5.20
C MET A 75 -6.15 4.80 4.96
N PHE A 76 -6.75 5.49 3.99
CA PHE A 76 -6.44 6.91 3.73
C PHE A 76 -6.91 7.82 4.88
N CYS A 77 -8.06 7.52 5.48
CA CYS A 77 -8.54 8.25 6.66
C CYS A 77 -7.69 7.95 7.91
N THR A 78 -7.26 6.71 8.10
CA THR A 78 -6.30 6.31 9.14
C THR A 78 -5.00 7.08 8.98
N ALA A 79 -4.44 7.13 7.77
CA ALA A 79 -3.21 7.88 7.48
C ALA A 79 -3.31 9.37 7.85
N GLU A 80 -4.42 10.03 7.50
CA GLU A 80 -4.64 11.42 7.88
C GLU A 80 -4.75 11.59 9.41
N CYS A 81 -5.46 10.69 10.10
CA CYS A 81 -5.54 10.71 11.55
C CYS A 81 -4.15 10.59 12.19
N SER A 82 -3.32 9.66 11.71
CA SER A 82 -1.97 9.44 12.23
C SER A 82 -1.05 10.63 11.97
N PHE A 83 -1.12 11.24 10.79
CA PHE A 83 -0.30 12.42 10.49
C PHE A 83 -0.75 13.67 11.25
N ASN A 84 -2.03 13.76 11.61
CA ASN A 84 -2.51 14.83 12.48
C ASN A 84 -2.04 14.63 13.93
N SER A 85 -2.05 13.40 14.44
CA SER A 85 -1.64 13.11 15.82
C SER A 85 -0.13 13.27 16.04
N THR A 86 0.68 13.18 14.99
CA THR A 86 2.13 13.44 15.01
C THR A 86 2.54 14.84 14.55
N ASN A 87 1.58 15.73 14.22
CA ASN A 87 1.84 17.05 13.61
C ASN A 87 2.61 17.00 12.27
N PHE A 88 2.65 15.86 11.59
CA PHE A 88 3.27 15.72 10.28
C PHE A 88 2.53 16.50 9.21
N LEU A 89 1.21 16.67 9.35
CA LEU A 89 0.42 17.31 8.31
C LEU A 89 0.55 18.84 8.38
N GLY A 90 0.97 19.45 7.26
CA GLY A 90 0.92 20.90 7.09
C GLY A 90 -0.51 21.44 7.13
N ARG A 91 -0.65 22.74 7.44
CA ARG A 91 -1.96 23.39 7.75
C ARG A 91 -3.04 23.25 6.69
N ASP A 92 -2.70 23.02 5.43
CA ASP A 92 -3.63 22.98 4.29
C ASP A 92 -3.74 21.59 3.65
N ARG A 93 -3.13 20.57 4.24
CA ARG A 93 -3.08 19.20 3.68
C ARG A 93 -2.43 19.14 2.29
N ARG A 94 -1.41 19.97 2.06
CA ARG A 94 -0.63 20.02 0.81
C ARG A 94 0.88 19.95 1.01
N SER A 95 1.33 19.68 2.22
CA SER A 95 2.73 19.45 2.50
C SER A 95 2.87 18.71 3.83
N LEU A 96 4.01 18.05 4.00
CA LEU A 96 4.43 17.57 5.30
C LEU A 96 5.16 18.67 6.07
N ASN A 97 5.07 18.63 7.39
CA ASN A 97 6.01 19.28 8.28
C ASN A 97 7.24 18.38 8.43
N LEU A 98 8.18 18.51 7.49
CA LEU A 98 9.35 17.64 7.43
C LEU A 98 10.27 17.74 8.67
N ASN A 99 10.18 18.82 9.44
CA ASN A 99 10.91 18.91 10.71
C ASN A 99 10.34 17.93 11.74
N GLU A 100 9.01 17.89 11.91
CA GLU A 100 8.35 16.94 12.83
C GLU A 100 8.56 15.50 12.38
N VAL A 101 8.51 15.25 11.05
CA VAL A 101 8.84 13.93 10.49
C VAL A 101 10.24 13.51 10.90
N LYS A 102 11.22 14.39 10.73
CA LYS A 102 12.61 14.08 11.09
C LYS A 102 12.78 13.84 12.59
N GLU A 103 12.21 14.72 13.42
CA GLU A 103 12.27 14.59 14.88
C GLU A 103 11.63 13.27 15.37
N HIS A 104 10.52 12.86 14.76
CA HIS A 104 9.88 11.58 15.07
C HIS A 104 10.75 10.39 14.66
N LEU A 105 11.34 10.42 13.45
CA LEU A 105 12.25 9.35 13.00
C LEU A 105 13.49 9.24 13.91
N GLU A 106 14.07 10.37 14.33
CA GLU A 106 15.20 10.41 15.26
C GLU A 106 14.85 9.92 16.68
N SER A 107 13.57 10.02 17.09
CA SER A 107 13.06 9.47 18.34
C SER A 107 12.88 7.95 18.28
N ASP A 108 12.36 7.45 17.16
CA ASP A 108 11.89 6.07 17.04
C ASP A 108 12.97 5.11 16.54
N LEU A 109 13.94 5.61 15.79
CA LEU A 109 15.00 4.81 15.19
C LEU A 109 16.35 5.11 15.84
N VAL A 110 17.16 4.05 15.97
CA VAL A 110 18.50 4.14 16.59
C VAL A 110 19.63 4.27 15.57
N ASN A 111 19.33 4.17 14.28
CA ASN A 111 20.34 4.10 13.22
C ASN A 111 20.21 5.29 12.25
N ASP A 112 21.26 6.12 12.19
CA ASP A 112 21.28 7.33 11.35
C ASP A 112 21.03 7.07 9.86
N ALA A 113 21.51 5.94 9.32
CA ALA A 113 21.30 5.61 7.91
C ALA A 113 19.85 5.19 7.63
N ASP A 114 19.20 4.53 8.59
CA ASP A 114 17.79 4.18 8.50
C ASP A 114 16.91 5.43 8.62
N ILE A 115 17.28 6.39 9.50
CA ILE A 115 16.64 7.71 9.62
C ILE A 115 16.76 8.49 8.31
N GLU A 116 17.97 8.60 7.75
CA GLU A 116 18.23 9.32 6.49
C GLU A 116 17.42 8.72 5.34
N LEU A 117 17.41 7.39 5.22
CA LEU A 117 16.66 6.67 4.18
C LEU A 117 15.15 6.96 4.27
N LEU A 118 14.56 6.85 5.45
CA LEU A 118 13.13 7.12 5.63
C LEU A 118 12.79 8.59 5.45
N TYR A 119 13.62 9.49 5.95
CA TYR A 119 13.44 10.92 5.76
C TYR A 119 13.43 11.31 4.28
N ASP A 120 14.42 10.86 3.52
CA ASP A 120 14.50 11.10 2.07
C ASP A 120 13.29 10.50 1.33
N THR A 121 12.79 9.36 1.81
CA THR A 121 11.56 8.74 1.30
C THR A 121 10.34 9.63 1.54
N TYR A 122 10.16 10.16 2.75
CA TYR A 122 9.09 11.11 3.04
C TYR A 122 9.18 12.38 2.18
N VAL A 123 10.39 12.93 1.98
CA VAL A 123 10.62 14.10 1.10
C VAL A 123 10.23 13.80 -0.35
N LYS A 124 10.54 12.60 -0.85
CA LYS A 124 10.14 12.15 -2.18
C LYS A 124 8.61 12.01 -2.28
N CYS A 125 8.00 11.37 -1.30
CA CYS A 125 6.58 11.06 -1.28
C CYS A 125 5.68 12.29 -1.07
N ASP A 126 6.14 13.29 -0.32
CA ASP A 126 5.47 14.60 -0.23
C ASP A 126 5.25 15.22 -1.62
N LYS A 127 6.31 15.23 -2.44
CA LYS A 127 6.26 15.76 -3.82
C LYS A 127 5.43 14.87 -4.74
N HIS A 128 5.59 13.54 -4.63
CA HIS A 128 4.85 12.58 -5.47
C HIS A 128 3.34 12.70 -5.24
N ALA A 129 2.89 12.70 -3.98
CA ALA A 129 1.48 12.84 -3.61
C ALA A 129 0.84 14.10 -4.22
N LEU A 130 1.54 15.23 -4.19
CA LEU A 130 1.06 16.46 -4.83
C LEU A 130 0.94 16.34 -6.35
N SER A 131 1.88 15.65 -6.99
CA SER A 131 1.86 15.43 -8.44
C SER A 131 0.67 14.58 -8.89
N LEU A 132 0.16 13.70 -8.01
CA LEU A 132 -0.99 12.84 -8.26
C LEU A 132 -2.34 13.52 -8.01
N MET A 133 -2.40 14.64 -7.29
CA MET A 133 -3.65 15.34 -6.99
C MET A 133 -4.54 15.66 -8.23
N PRO A 134 -3.98 15.98 -9.42
CA PRO A 134 -4.77 16.17 -10.63
C PRO A 134 -5.28 14.87 -11.29
N HIS A 135 -4.74 13.69 -10.92
CA HIS A 135 -5.07 12.39 -11.50
C HIS A 135 -6.57 12.06 -11.37
N LYS A 136 -7.12 11.34 -12.36
CA LYS A 136 -8.55 11.03 -12.39
C LYS A 136 -8.95 10.10 -11.25
N GLY A 137 -8.17 9.05 -10.98
CA GLY A 137 -8.39 8.14 -9.86
C GLY A 137 -8.35 8.87 -8.52
N VAL A 138 -7.35 9.71 -8.30
CA VAL A 138 -7.25 10.53 -7.07
C VAL A 138 -8.43 11.48 -6.90
N LYS A 139 -8.94 12.10 -7.97
CA LYS A 139 -10.15 12.94 -7.90
C LYS A 139 -11.41 12.16 -7.52
N GLN A 140 -11.51 10.89 -7.93
CA GLN A 140 -12.62 10.02 -7.54
C GLN A 140 -12.48 9.61 -6.07
N LEU A 141 -11.29 9.19 -5.66
CA LEU A 141 -10.95 8.90 -4.26
C LEU A 141 -11.24 10.09 -3.35
N ALA A 142 -10.82 11.30 -3.73
CA ALA A 142 -11.08 12.53 -2.97
C ALA A 142 -12.58 12.76 -2.70
N LYS A 143 -13.45 12.43 -3.67
CA LYS A 143 -14.91 12.54 -3.47
C LYS A 143 -15.41 11.54 -2.44
N ARG A 144 -14.89 10.30 -2.45
CA ARG A 144 -15.24 9.29 -1.43
C ARG A 144 -14.79 9.74 -0.05
N LEU A 145 -13.51 10.09 0.09
CA LEU A 145 -12.90 10.56 1.35
C LEU A 145 -13.62 11.77 1.94
N SER A 146 -14.06 12.72 1.10
CA SER A 146 -14.74 13.93 1.58
C SER A 146 -16.03 13.65 2.36
N ARG A 147 -16.68 12.50 2.14
CA ARG A 147 -17.87 12.08 2.91
C ARG A 147 -17.55 11.79 4.38
N HIS A 148 -16.29 11.48 4.66
CA HIS A 148 -15.77 11.21 5.99
C HIS A 148 -14.93 12.38 6.55
N GLY A 149 -14.82 13.49 5.80
CA GLY A 149 -14.00 14.65 6.20
C GLY A 149 -12.50 14.49 5.96
N CYS A 150 -12.07 13.37 5.37
CA CYS A 150 -10.68 13.08 5.03
C CYS A 150 -10.28 13.69 3.67
N HIS A 151 -8.98 13.86 3.48
CA HIS A 151 -8.34 14.37 2.28
C HIS A 151 -7.41 13.29 1.70
N PRO A 152 -7.22 13.20 0.37
CA PRO A 152 -6.38 12.14 -0.21
C PRO A 152 -4.89 12.30 0.09
N TYR A 153 -4.39 13.53 0.23
CA TYR A 153 -2.95 13.81 0.31
C TYR A 153 -2.20 12.99 1.38
N PRO A 154 -2.64 12.92 2.67
CA PRO A 154 -1.93 12.14 3.68
C PRO A 154 -1.83 10.65 3.34
N GLY A 155 -2.94 10.06 2.84
CA GLY A 155 -2.96 8.67 2.40
C GLY A 155 -2.06 8.42 1.19
N LEU A 156 -2.03 9.34 0.21
CA LEU A 156 -1.10 9.25 -0.93
C LEU A 156 0.37 9.28 -0.50
N VAL A 157 0.70 10.09 0.52
CA VAL A 157 2.05 10.14 1.06
C VAL A 157 2.39 8.80 1.73
N LEU A 158 1.52 8.28 2.61
CA LEU A 158 1.79 7.03 3.31
C LEU A 158 1.86 5.82 2.37
N GLU A 159 0.95 5.74 1.39
CA GLU A 159 0.97 4.76 0.30
C GLU A 159 2.30 4.80 -0.46
N CYS A 160 2.77 6.00 -0.84
CA CYS A 160 4.06 6.16 -1.48
C CYS A 160 5.22 5.69 -0.58
N VAL A 161 5.21 6.02 0.72
CA VAL A 161 6.26 5.60 1.65
C VAL A 161 6.29 4.07 1.76
N ALA A 162 5.13 3.43 1.87
CA ALA A 162 5.01 1.98 1.90
C ALA A 162 5.56 1.35 0.61
N ASN A 163 5.16 1.87 -0.56
CA ASN A 163 5.65 1.40 -1.86
C ASN A 163 7.16 1.56 -2.02
N GLU A 164 7.71 2.71 -1.64
CA GLU A 164 9.15 2.96 -1.65
C GLU A 164 9.90 2.01 -0.73
N MET A 165 9.37 1.75 0.48
CA MET A 165 9.96 0.78 1.39
C MET A 165 9.89 -0.62 0.82
N ILE A 166 8.79 -1.06 0.23
CA ILE A 166 8.71 -2.38 -0.41
C ILE A 166 9.73 -2.48 -1.55
N LEU A 167 9.85 -1.46 -2.40
CA LEU A 167 10.75 -1.47 -3.57
C LEU A 167 12.23 -1.38 -3.22
N HIS A 168 12.57 -0.57 -2.21
CA HIS A 168 13.94 -0.14 -1.92
C HIS A 168 14.46 -0.57 -0.55
N CYS A 169 13.69 -1.35 0.23
CA CYS A 169 14.13 -1.87 1.53
C CYS A 169 15.51 -2.55 1.42
N PRO A 170 16.47 -2.20 2.30
CA PRO A 170 17.75 -2.89 2.38
C PRO A 170 17.58 -4.40 2.53
N THR A 171 18.42 -5.19 1.85
CA THR A 171 18.27 -6.65 1.78
C THR A 171 18.20 -7.33 3.15
N LYS A 172 18.91 -6.80 4.16
CA LYS A 172 18.91 -7.34 5.53
C LYS A 172 17.64 -7.01 6.33
N ARG A 173 16.88 -6.01 5.90
CA ARG A 173 15.64 -5.52 6.54
C ARG A 173 14.39 -6.01 5.81
N PHE A 174 14.55 -6.51 4.57
CA PHE A 174 13.43 -6.98 3.78
C PHE A 174 13.01 -8.39 4.20
N ARG A 175 11.73 -8.57 4.49
CA ARG A 175 11.15 -9.87 4.82
C ARG A 175 11.09 -10.76 3.57
N GLN A 176 11.75 -11.91 3.62
CA GLN A 176 11.81 -12.87 2.51
C GLN A 176 10.62 -13.84 2.51
N THR A 177 9.41 -13.30 2.62
CA THR A 177 8.17 -14.07 2.49
C THR A 177 7.69 -14.06 1.05
N ALA A 178 6.93 -15.09 0.64
CA ALA A 178 6.37 -15.16 -0.71
C ALA A 178 5.48 -13.94 -1.03
N GLN A 179 4.67 -13.50 -0.05
CA GLN A 179 3.84 -12.30 -0.15
C GLN A 179 4.68 -11.06 -0.45
N CYS A 180 5.72 -10.79 0.36
CA CYS A 180 6.54 -9.60 0.16
C CYS A 180 7.30 -9.60 -1.18
N GLU A 181 7.77 -10.76 -1.63
CA GLU A 181 8.39 -10.90 -2.94
C GLU A 181 7.40 -10.65 -4.07
N GLU A 182 6.18 -11.17 -3.96
CA GLU A 182 5.10 -10.96 -4.92
C GLU A 182 4.68 -9.48 -4.98
N THR A 183 4.41 -8.85 -3.85
CA THR A 183 4.06 -7.41 -3.77
C THR A 183 5.18 -6.55 -4.39
N ARG A 184 6.45 -6.82 -4.04
CA ARG A 184 7.59 -6.11 -4.63
C ARG A 184 7.68 -6.31 -6.15
N ASN A 185 7.42 -7.51 -6.64
CA ASN A 185 7.45 -7.78 -8.08
C ASN A 185 6.30 -7.09 -8.81
N HIS A 186 5.10 -7.08 -8.23
CA HIS A 186 3.96 -6.34 -8.75
C HIS A 186 4.25 -4.84 -8.86
N LEU A 187 4.75 -4.22 -7.77
CA LEU A 187 5.13 -2.81 -7.77
C LEU A 187 6.20 -2.48 -8.81
N LYS A 188 7.20 -3.34 -8.99
CA LYS A 188 8.21 -3.17 -10.06
C LYS A 188 7.57 -3.14 -11.45
N GLN A 189 6.59 -4.01 -11.71
CA GLN A 189 5.89 -4.04 -12.99
C GLN A 189 5.02 -2.79 -13.17
N CYS A 190 4.30 -2.36 -12.13
CA CYS A 190 3.54 -1.11 -12.13
C CYS A 190 4.42 0.11 -12.43
N MET A 191 5.55 0.27 -11.73
CA MET A 191 6.48 1.38 -11.96
C MET A 191 7.08 1.38 -13.37
N GLN A 192 7.35 0.20 -13.93
CA GLN A 192 7.76 0.08 -15.34
C GLN A 192 6.64 0.49 -16.29
N TYR A 193 5.41 0.04 -16.05
CA TYR A 193 4.24 0.39 -16.85
C TYR A 193 4.01 1.91 -16.87
N LEU A 194 3.96 2.56 -15.72
CA LEU A 194 3.74 4.01 -15.61
C LEU A 194 4.82 4.81 -16.35
N LYS A 195 6.09 4.40 -16.24
CA LYS A 195 7.21 5.05 -16.93
C LYS A 195 7.12 5.03 -18.45
N TYR A 196 6.54 3.97 -19.05
CA TYR A 196 6.46 3.82 -20.50
C TYR A 196 5.09 4.19 -21.09
N LYS A 197 4.10 4.45 -20.23
CA LYS A 197 2.79 4.98 -20.64
C LYS A 197 2.76 6.51 -20.69
N SER A 198 3.53 7.18 -19.83
CA SER A 198 3.71 8.64 -19.81
C SER A 198 4.45 9.14 -21.05
#